data_AF-A0A2V2AX74-F1
#
_entry.id   AF-A0A2V2AX74-F1
#
_cell.length_a   1.000
_cell.length_b   1.000
_cell.length_c   1.000
_cell.angle_alpha   90.00
_cell.angle_beta   90.00
_cell.angle_gamma   90.00
#
_symmetry.space_group_name_H-M   'P 1'
#
loop_
_entity.id
_entity.type
_entity.pdbx_description
1 polymer ?
#
loop_
_entity_poly.entity_id
_entity_poly.type
_entity_poly.pdbx_seq_one_letter_code
_entity_poly.pdbx_strand_id
1 'polypeptide(L)' 'MDKSRRREGVLVRNHTNHQEELEDFPVPHPRSGRIGAGTTVVQGFDRTVEAFLGMLRGDDPGRMPVRIGA' A
#
# COMPACT_ATOMS: atom_id res chain seq x y z
N MET A 1 -3.58 -38.46 2.63
CA MET A 1 -2.76 -37.33 2.15
C MET A 1 -3.28 -36.07 2.84
N ASP A 2 -2.77 -35.78 4.03
CA ASP A 2 -3.20 -34.62 4.83
C ASP A 2 -2.67 -33.32 4.20
N LYS A 3 -3.55 -32.33 4.00
CA LYS A 3 -3.16 -31.00 3.51
C LYS A 3 -2.82 -30.13 4.72
N SER A 4 -1.59 -30.24 5.19
CA SER A 4 -1.07 -29.36 6.25
C SER A 4 -0.83 -27.96 5.67
N ARG A 5 -1.81 -27.05 5.80
CA ARG A 5 -1.71 -25.65 5.33
C ARG A 5 -1.44 -24.72 6.51
N ARG A 6 -0.29 -24.03 6.47
CA ARG A 6 0.05 -22.96 7.42
C ARG A 6 -0.68 -21.67 7.06
N ARG A 7 -1.37 -21.07 8.03
CA ARG A 7 -1.87 -19.69 7.96
C ARG A 7 -1.11 -18.87 8.99
N GLU A 8 -0.62 -17.71 8.59
CA GLU A 8 0.22 -16.86 9.44
C GLU A 8 -0.17 -15.40 9.22
N GLY A 9 -0.40 -14.69 10.32
CA GLY A 9 -0.59 -13.24 10.29
C GLY A 9 0.76 -12.53 10.29
N VAL A 10 0.85 -11.42 9.58
CA VAL A 10 2.07 -10.61 9.52
C VAL A 10 1.75 -9.20 10.02
N LEU A 11 2.55 -8.71 10.96
CA LEU A 11 2.52 -7.32 11.41
C LEU A 11 3.80 -6.65 10.95
N VAL A 12 3.70 -5.70 10.02
CA VAL A 12 4.86 -5.01 9.42
C VAL A 12 5.81 -4.43 10.48
N ARG A 13 5.26 -3.90 11.58
CA ARG A 13 6.05 -3.34 12.68
C ARG A 13 7.04 -4.32 13.33
N ASN A 14 6.80 -5.63 13.21
CA ASN A 14 7.68 -6.66 13.77
C ASN A 14 8.89 -6.97 12.85
N HIS A 15 8.94 -6.38 11.65
CA HIS A 15 9.95 -6.63 10.61
C HIS A 15 10.64 -5.34 10.14
N THR A 16 10.59 -4.25 10.93
CA THR A 16 11.19 -2.96 10.55
C THR A 16 12.71 -3.04 10.38
N ASN A 17 13.35 -4.07 10.91
CA ASN A 17 14.77 -4.38 10.68
C ASN A 17 15.08 -4.81 9.23
N HIS A 18 14.06 -5.12 8.42
CA HIS A 18 14.19 -5.45 6.99
C HIS A 18 13.80 -4.27 6.08
N GLN A 19 13.69 -3.05 6.62
CA GLN A 19 13.25 -1.88 5.85
C GLN A 19 14.17 -1.60 4.64
N GLU A 20 15.49 -1.72 4.82
CA GLU A 20 16.48 -1.51 3.75
C GLU A 20 16.28 -2.49 2.60
N GLU A 21 16.14 -3.79 2.91
CA GLU A 21 15.86 -4.83 1.92
C GLU A 21 14.50 -4.62 1.22
N LEU A 22 13.49 -4.18 1.98
CA LEU A 22 12.17 -3.84 1.47
C LEU A 22 12.18 -2.60 0.56
N GLU A 23 13.19 -1.75 0.61
CA GLU A 23 13.33 -0.62 -0.31
C GLU A 23 14.13 -1.05 -1.55
N ASP A 24 15.29 -1.67 -1.35
CA ASP A 24 16.20 -2.07 -2.42
C ASP A 24 15.57 -3.03 -3.43
N PHE A 25 14.74 -3.96 -2.94
CA PHE A 25 14.15 -4.97 -3.81
C PHE A 25 12.96 -4.46 -4.64
N PRO A 26 11.86 -3.92 -4.09
CA PRO A 26 10.70 -3.56 -4.87
C PRO A 26 10.78 -2.16 -5.51
N VAL A 27 11.51 -1.17 -4.98
CA VAL A 27 11.53 0.21 -5.53
C VAL A 27 11.94 0.29 -7.01
N PRO A 28 12.86 -0.54 -7.53
CA PRO A 28 13.19 -0.56 -8.97
C PRO A 28 12.06 -1.05 -9.88
N HIS A 29 11.11 -1.83 -9.36
CA HIS A 29 10.11 -2.53 -10.17
C HIS A 29 8.94 -1.66 -10.67
N PRO A 30 8.42 -0.68 -9.89
CA PRO A 30 7.51 0.33 -10.40
C PRO A 30 8.11 1.17 -11.53
N ARG A 31 9.41 1.49 -11.47
CA ARG A 31 10.10 2.24 -12.53
C ARG A 31 10.20 1.46 -13.84
N SER A 32 10.31 0.14 -13.77
CA SER A 32 10.36 -0.74 -14.95
C SER A 32 8.96 -1.14 -15.47
N GLY A 33 7.88 -0.68 -14.85
CA GLY A 33 6.50 -1.01 -15.25
C GLY A 33 6.05 -2.44 -14.90
N ARG A 34 6.91 -3.24 -14.25
CA ARG A 34 6.57 -4.60 -13.77
C ARG A 34 5.61 -4.59 -12.58
N ILE A 35 5.52 -3.47 -11.87
CA ILE A 35 4.56 -3.26 -10.77
C ILE A 35 3.77 -1.99 -11.07
N GLY A 36 2.46 -2.12 -11.30
CA GLY A 36 1.56 -0.99 -11.45
C GLY A 36 1.28 -0.34 -10.09
N ALA A 37 1.57 0.95 -9.95
CA ALA A 37 1.18 1.72 -8.78
C ALA A 37 -0.27 2.21 -8.96
N GLY A 38 -1.25 1.32 -8.75
CA GLY A 38 -2.67 1.70 -8.71
C GLY A 38 -2.88 2.76 -7.63
N THR A 39 -2.96 4.03 -8.03
CA THR A 39 -2.97 5.17 -7.11
C THR A 39 -4.04 6.15 -7.51
N THR A 40 -4.89 6.53 -6.55
CA THR A 40 -5.83 7.64 -6.68
C THR A 40 -5.34 8.80 -5.83
N VAL A 41 -5.05 9.95 -6.42
CA VAL A 41 -4.56 11.11 -5.65
C VAL A 41 -5.74 12.01 -5.30
N VAL A 42 -5.98 12.21 -4.01
CA VAL A 42 -6.99 13.13 -3.50
C VAL A 42 -6.35 14.47 -3.19
N GLN A 43 -7.00 15.56 -3.62
CA GLN A 43 -6.48 16.92 -3.49
C GLN A 43 -7.09 17.62 -2.28
N GLY A 44 -6.23 18.17 -1.42
CA GLY A 44 -6.63 18.99 -0.28
C GLY A 44 -6.86 18.18 0.99
N PHE A 45 -6.36 18.70 2.10
CA PHE A 45 -6.47 18.04 3.41
C PHE A 45 -7.93 17.86 3.86
N ASP A 46 -8.81 18.80 3.50
CA ASP A 46 -10.24 18.77 3.86
C ASP A 46 -10.96 17.51 3.33
N ARG A 47 -10.38 16.86 2.32
CA ARG A 47 -10.90 15.63 1.71
C ARG A 47 -10.37 14.34 2.33
N THR A 48 -9.53 14.42 3.37
CA THR A 48 -8.92 13.24 4.01
C THR A 48 -9.96 12.25 4.54
N VAL A 49 -11.03 12.75 5.17
CA VAL A 49 -12.09 11.90 5.73
C VAL A 49 -12.86 11.19 4.61
N GLU A 50 -13.20 11.90 3.55
CA GLU A 50 -13.89 11.33 2.38
C GLU A 50 -13.04 10.26 1.69
N ALA A 51 -11.74 10.54 1.50
CA ALA A 51 -10.79 9.56 0.99
C ALA A 51 -10.77 8.31 1.88
N PHE A 52 -10.59 8.47 3.19
CA PHE A 52 -10.55 7.34 4.11
C PHE A 52 -11.83 6.49 4.06
N LEU A 53 -13.01 7.12 3.99
CA LEU A 53 -14.28 6.40 3.87
C LEU A 53 -14.45 5.69 2.52
N GLY A 54 -13.97 6.29 1.41
CA GLY A 54 -13.95 5.64 0.10
C GLY A 54 -13.08 4.37 0.10
N MET A 55 -11.92 4.41 0.76
CA MET A 55 -11.06 3.23 0.93
C MET A 55 -11.79 2.09 1.67
N LEU A 56 -12.51 2.41 2.76
CA LEU A 56 -13.26 1.41 3.52
C LEU A 56 -14.44 0.81 2.75
N ARG A 57 -14.99 1.54 1.77
CA ARG A 57 -16.05 1.06 0.88
C ARG A 57 -15.53 0.18 -0.25
N GLY A 58 -14.21 0.16 -0.48
CA GLY A 58 -13.61 -0.55 -1.61
C GLY A 58 -13.69 0.23 -2.93
N ASP A 59 -13.95 1.54 -2.87
CA ASP A 59 -14.05 2.40 -4.05
C ASP A 59 -12.67 2.73 -4.68
N ASP A 60 -11.57 2.27 -4.08
CA ASP A 60 -10.19 2.54 -4.52
C ASP A 60 -9.40 1.27 -4.89
N PRO A 61 -8.71 1.23 -6.03
CA PRO A 61 -7.95 0.07 -6.49
C PRO A 61 -6.55 -0.10 -5.86
N GLY A 62 -6.15 0.71 -4.87
CA GLY A 62 -4.83 0.55 -4.26
C GLY A 62 -4.47 1.59 -3.20
N ARG A 63 -3.54 2.49 -3.54
CA ARG A 63 -3.00 3.51 -2.62
C ARG A 63 -3.70 4.84 -2.87
N MET A 64 -4.26 5.44 -1.82
CA MET A 64 -4.93 6.74 -1.95
C MET A 64 -4.23 7.85 -1.15
N PRO A 65 -3.16 8.46 -1.67
CA PRO A 65 -2.53 9.60 -1.02
C PRO A 65 -3.39 10.86 -1.09
N VAL A 66 -3.41 11.62 0.01
CA VAL A 66 -3.93 12.98 0.05
C VAL A 66 -2.77 13.95 -0.10
N ARG A 67 -2.84 14.85 -1.09
CA ARG A 67 -1.80 15.85 -1.34
C ARG A 67 -2.12 17.15 -0.61
N ILE A 68 -1.13 17.62 0.12
CA ILE A 68 -1.13 18.87 0.89
C ILE A 68 -0.07 19.81 0.33
N GLY A 69 -0.45 21.03 -0.06
CA GLY A 69 0.44 21.98 -0.72
C GLY A 69 0.62 21.78 -2.23
N ALA A 70 1.23 22.78 -2.88
CA ALA A 70 1.61 22.76 -4.29
C ALA A 70 3.05 22.27 -4.46
#